data_AF-A0A729XYG1-F1
#
_entry.id   AF-A0A729XYG1-F1
#
_cell.length_a   1.000
_cell.length_b   1.000
_cell.length_c   1.000
_cell.angle_alpha   90.00
_cell.angle_beta   90.00
_cell.angle_gamma   90.00
#
_symmetry.space_group_name_H-M   'P 1'
#
loop_
_entity.id
_entity.type
_entity.pdbx_description
1 polymer ?
#
loop_
_entity_poly.entity_id
_entity_poly.type
_entity_poly.pdbx_seq_one_letter_code
_entity_poly.pdbx_strand_id
1 'polypeptide(L)'
;IESQANFLLELIKRAAEESAQISQRLDSTFPARLFDSINENISSTSINDRLIGIQRKRELFMKFGIIKSEDTFIPRKFSNATLGKEYSTVLNLYISDALEKLSPYEELFEKINLFVNLLNEKMLAFKEIKISNEHGFYFQSDNGERISLSNLSSGEQNQIVIYFDLIFKAKQNSVILIDEPEISLHVAWQKEFLDSIARIQKLNEFSKIIIATHSPQIVNNNWDITYDLFENNNKNMEGQ
;
A
#
# COMPACT_ATOMS: atom_id res chain seq x y z
N ILE A 1 -15.98 -3.46 -9.27
CA ILE A 1 -14.77 -2.61 -9.43
C ILE A 1 -15.00 -1.16 -9.04
N GLU A 2 -16.10 -0.51 -9.44
CA GLU A 2 -16.41 0.86 -8.98
C GLU A 2 -16.58 0.96 -7.46
N SER A 3 -17.19 -0.05 -6.84
CA SER A 3 -17.29 -0.14 -5.39
C SER A 3 -15.91 -0.22 -4.71
N GLN A 4 -14.94 -0.91 -5.30
CA GLN A 4 -13.56 -0.94 -4.83
C GLN A 4 -12.88 0.43 -4.97
N ALA A 5 -13.07 1.13 -6.09
CA ALA A 5 -12.55 2.48 -6.28
C ALA A 5 -13.11 3.45 -5.23
N ASN A 6 -14.42 3.43 -5.00
CA ASN A 6 -15.06 4.22 -3.96
C ASN A 6 -14.57 3.83 -2.55
N PHE A 7 -14.37 2.54 -2.28
CA PHE A 7 -13.82 2.10 -0.99
C PHE A 7 -12.41 2.66 -0.75
N LEU A 8 -11.54 2.65 -1.77
CA LEU A 8 -10.20 3.24 -1.65
C LEU A 8 -10.26 4.75 -1.41
N LEU A 9 -11.18 5.43 -2.11
CA LEU A 9 -11.41 6.86 -1.91
C LEU A 9 -11.77 7.17 -0.45
N GLU A 10 -12.66 6.38 0.15
CA GLU A 10 -13.03 6.54 1.57
C GLU A 10 -11.86 6.25 2.51
N LEU A 11 -10.99 5.27 2.20
CA LEU A 11 -9.77 5.04 2.98
C LEU A 11 -8.81 6.24 2.93
N ILE A 12 -8.62 6.84 1.74
CA ILE A 12 -7.77 8.02 1.56
C ILE A 12 -8.34 9.21 2.34
N LYS A 13 -9.66 9.45 2.26
CA LYS A 13 -10.32 10.51 3.02
C LYS A 13 -10.18 10.31 4.53
N ARG A 14 -10.39 9.09 5.02
CA ARG A 14 -10.24 8.78 6.44
C ARG A 14 -8.82 9.05 6.93
N ALA A 15 -7.80 8.62 6.17
CA ALA A 15 -6.40 8.91 6.51
C ALA A 15 -6.12 10.43 6.54
N ALA A 16 -6.74 11.19 5.62
CA ALA A 16 -6.65 12.64 5.61
C ALA A 16 -7.32 13.31 6.81
N GLU A 17 -8.50 12.82 7.22
CA GLU A 17 -9.20 13.29 8.42
C GLU A 17 -8.40 13.00 9.70
N GLU A 18 -7.85 11.79 9.84
CA GLU A 18 -6.99 11.40 10.96
C GLU A 18 -5.72 12.28 11.02
N SER A 19 -5.08 12.52 9.88
CA SER A 19 -3.92 13.41 9.76
C SER A 19 -4.26 14.86 10.15
N ALA A 20 -5.44 15.36 9.74
CA ALA A 20 -5.90 16.70 10.10
C ALA A 20 -6.14 16.84 11.62
N GLN A 21 -6.74 15.84 12.25
CA GLN A 21 -6.93 15.80 13.71
C GLN A 21 -5.59 15.78 14.46
N ILE A 22 -4.63 14.98 13.99
CA ILE A 22 -3.28 14.95 14.52
C ILE A 22 -2.62 16.34 14.38
N SER A 23 -2.74 16.99 13.21
CA SER A 23 -2.18 18.34 13.02
C SER A 23 -2.76 19.33 14.02
N GLN A 24 -4.09 19.37 14.17
CA GLN A 24 -4.75 20.30 15.09
C GLN A 24 -4.29 20.11 16.54
N ARG A 25 -4.14 18.86 16.99
CA ARG A 25 -3.63 18.54 18.33
C ARG A 25 -2.17 18.95 18.51
N LEU A 26 -1.32 18.67 17.52
CA LEU A 26 0.11 18.98 17.60
C LEU A 26 0.36 20.49 17.57
N ASP A 27 -0.37 21.21 16.71
CA ASP A 27 -0.22 22.65 16.54
C ASP A 27 -0.72 23.40 17.79
N SER A 28 -1.82 22.95 18.43
CA SER A 28 -2.32 23.54 19.68
C SER A 28 -1.42 23.30 20.90
N THR A 29 -0.63 22.23 20.90
CA THR A 29 0.30 21.88 21.99
C THR A 29 1.75 22.26 21.70
N PHE A 30 2.04 22.81 20.51
CA PHE A 30 3.40 23.08 20.05
C PHE A 30 4.20 23.98 21.01
N PRO A 31 3.68 25.14 21.50
CA PRO A 31 4.47 26.00 22.36
C PRO A 31 4.89 25.32 23.67
N ALA A 32 3.97 24.57 24.31
CA ALA A 32 4.26 23.86 25.55
C ALA A 32 5.35 22.79 25.35
N ARG A 33 5.18 21.95 24.32
CA ARG A 33 6.17 20.90 23.97
C ARG A 33 7.53 21.48 23.58
N LEU A 34 7.55 22.65 22.95
CA LEU A 34 8.79 23.35 22.65
C LEU A 34 9.51 23.77 23.93
N PHE A 35 8.81 24.39 24.89
CA PHE A 35 9.41 24.77 26.15
C PHE A 35 9.93 23.58 26.96
N ASP A 36 9.21 22.45 26.95
CA ASP A 36 9.63 21.22 27.63
C ASP A 36 10.91 20.64 27.00
N SER A 37 10.98 20.59 25.67
CA SER A 37 12.11 20.02 24.91
C SER A 37 13.40 20.86 24.94
N ILE A 38 13.34 22.15 25.33
CA ILE A 38 14.55 22.98 25.51
C ILE A 38 15.46 22.44 26.62
N ASN A 39 14.88 21.79 27.63
CA ASN A 39 15.62 21.24 28.77
C ASN A 39 16.22 19.85 28.51
N GLU A 40 15.85 19.21 27.41
CA GLU A 40 16.34 17.88 27.05
C GLU A 40 17.64 17.97 26.22
N ASN A 41 18.66 17.18 26.58
CA ASN A 41 19.88 17.05 25.78
C ASN A 41 19.59 16.13 24.58
N ILE A 42 19.08 16.72 23.49
CA ILE A 42 18.78 15.98 22.27
C ILE A 42 20.09 15.63 21.54
N SER A 43 20.26 14.34 21.23
CA SER A 43 21.38 13.81 20.45
C SER A 43 21.43 14.42 19.04
N SER A 44 22.64 14.72 18.58
CA SER A 44 22.97 15.26 17.25
C SER A 44 22.88 14.18 16.16
N THR A 45 21.73 13.51 16.05
CA THR A 45 21.42 12.81 14.80
C THR A 45 21.27 13.85 13.70
N SER A 46 21.76 13.58 12.50
CA SER A 46 21.73 14.51 11.36
C SER A 46 20.27 14.93 11.05
N ILE A 47 19.88 16.11 11.54
CA ILE A 47 18.57 16.73 11.31
C ILE A 47 18.27 16.81 9.81
N ASN A 48 19.29 17.07 9.01
CA ASN A 48 19.22 17.11 7.55
C ASN A 48 18.76 15.76 6.97
N ASP A 49 19.29 14.63 7.44
CA ASP A 49 18.88 13.31 6.95
C ASP A 49 17.42 13.01 7.27
N ARG A 50 16.96 13.42 8.47
CA ARG A 50 15.55 13.27 8.87
C ARG A 50 14.63 14.14 8.02
N LEU A 51 15.01 15.39 7.73
CA LEU A 51 14.25 16.29 6.87
C LEU A 51 14.16 15.78 5.43
N ILE A 52 15.28 15.27 4.89
CA ILE A 52 15.31 14.61 3.58
C ILE A 52 14.39 13.38 3.58
N GLY A 53 14.42 12.58 4.66
CA GLY A 53 13.54 11.41 4.81
C GLY A 53 12.05 11.78 4.79
N ILE A 54 11.65 12.81 5.53
CA ILE A 54 10.27 13.33 5.51
C ILE A 54 9.91 13.80 4.11
N GLN A 55 10.78 14.56 3.47
CA GLN A 55 10.52 15.07 2.13
C GLN A 55 10.28 13.94 1.13
N ARG A 56 11.13 12.90 1.16
CA ARG A 56 10.95 11.71 0.30
C ARG A 56 9.62 11.00 0.56
N LYS A 57 9.23 10.81 1.83
CA LYS A 57 7.93 10.20 2.17
C LYS A 57 6.77 11.01 1.60
N ARG A 58 6.80 12.34 1.76
CA ARG A 58 5.77 13.22 1.21
C ARG A 58 5.71 13.17 -0.31
N GLU A 59 6.86 13.20 -0.98
CA GLU A 59 6.95 13.08 -2.43
C GLU A 59 6.37 11.74 -2.93
N LEU A 60 6.59 10.65 -2.21
CA LEU A 60 5.98 9.36 -2.52
C LEU A 60 4.45 9.40 -2.36
N PHE A 61 3.94 9.93 -1.24
CA PHE A 61 2.50 9.99 -1.01
C PHE A 61 1.79 10.91 -2.02
N MET A 62 2.43 12.01 -2.43
CA MET A 62 1.95 12.86 -3.52
C MET A 62 1.97 12.13 -4.87
N LYS A 63 3.06 11.41 -5.19
CA LYS A 63 3.18 10.64 -6.44
C LYS A 63 2.09 9.58 -6.56
N PHE A 64 1.70 8.96 -5.45
CA PHE A 64 0.60 7.99 -5.39
C PHE A 64 -0.77 8.65 -5.17
N GLY A 65 -0.90 9.98 -5.32
CA GLY A 65 -2.20 10.67 -5.25
C GLY A 65 -2.91 10.61 -3.89
N ILE A 66 -2.19 10.28 -2.83
CA ILE A 66 -2.70 10.16 -1.45
C ILE A 66 -2.80 11.55 -0.80
N ILE A 67 -1.80 12.41 -1.04
CA ILE A 67 -1.71 13.79 -0.52
C ILE A 67 -1.75 14.80 -1.67
N LYS A 68 -2.37 15.97 -1.45
CA LYS A 68 -2.45 17.06 -2.43
C LYS A 68 -1.11 17.78 -2.61
N SER A 69 -0.89 18.32 -3.81
CA SER A 69 0.36 19.00 -4.21
C SER A 69 0.59 20.37 -3.54
N GLU A 70 -0.44 20.97 -2.94
CA GLU A 70 -0.39 22.33 -2.38
C GLU A 70 0.40 22.44 -1.06
N ASP A 71 0.74 21.32 -0.40
CA ASP A 71 1.36 21.34 0.93
C ASP A 71 2.89 21.65 0.94
N THR A 72 3.44 22.23 -0.12
CA THR A 72 4.90 22.30 -0.33
C THR A 72 5.55 23.59 0.16
N PHE A 73 6.01 23.58 1.42
CA PHE A 73 7.10 24.47 1.85
C PHE A 73 8.11 23.73 2.74
N ILE A 74 8.98 22.92 2.13
CA ILE A 74 10.25 22.53 2.74
C ILE A 74 11.37 22.79 1.72
N PRO A 75 12.36 23.64 2.02
CA PRO A 75 13.46 23.92 1.11
C PRO A 75 14.25 22.66 0.74
N ARG A 76 14.45 22.40 -0.57
CA ARG A 76 15.28 21.30 -1.10
C ARG A 76 16.77 21.41 -0.76
N LYS A 77 17.21 22.52 -0.17
CA LYS A 77 18.60 22.78 0.22
C LYS A 77 18.62 23.22 1.68
N PHE A 78 19.14 22.36 2.54
CA PHE A 78 19.53 22.73 3.89
C PHE A 78 20.97 23.26 3.82
N SER A 79 21.22 24.46 4.34
CA SER A 79 22.57 24.99 4.42
C SER A 79 23.37 24.17 5.45
N ASN A 80 24.67 23.97 5.20
CA ASN A 80 25.59 23.33 6.15
C ASN A 80 25.94 24.26 7.33
N ALA A 81 25.06 25.19 7.69
CA ALA A 81 25.29 26.10 8.80
C ALA A 81 25.28 25.32 10.11
N THR A 82 26.22 25.63 11.00
CA THR A 82 26.23 25.13 12.37
C THR A 82 24.96 25.63 13.05
N LEU A 83 23.98 24.75 13.21
CA LEU A 83 22.72 25.08 13.88
C LEU A 83 22.98 25.25 15.38
N GLY A 84 22.51 26.37 15.94
CA GLY A 84 22.45 26.54 17.40
C GLY A 84 21.61 25.43 18.05
N LYS A 85 21.83 25.18 19.34
CA LYS A 85 21.08 24.16 20.10
C LYS A 85 19.58 24.44 20.06
N GLU A 86 19.20 25.71 20.14
CA GLU A 86 17.83 26.20 20.14
C GLU A 86 17.11 25.87 18.82
N TYR A 87 17.77 26.13 17.70
CA TYR A 87 17.24 25.80 16.37
C TYR A 87 17.13 24.29 16.17
N SER A 88 18.07 23.53 16.71
CA SER A 88 18.05 22.07 16.64
C SER A 88 16.86 21.49 17.41
N THR A 89 16.53 22.03 18.58
CA THR A 89 15.34 21.63 19.34
C THR A 89 14.06 21.92 18.56
N VAL A 90 13.92 23.13 18.00
CA VAL A 90 12.75 23.50 17.18
C VAL A 90 12.59 22.57 15.98
N LEU A 91 13.68 22.32 15.24
CA LEU A 91 13.64 21.45 14.05
C LEU A 91 13.34 20.00 14.43
N ASN A 92 13.89 19.49 15.53
CA ASN A 92 13.59 18.13 15.99
C ASN A 92 12.11 17.96 16.36
N LEU A 93 11.52 18.94 17.04
CA LEU A 93 10.09 18.93 17.35
C LEU A 93 9.24 19.01 16.07
N TYR A 94 9.60 19.93 15.15
CA TYR A 94 8.94 20.03 13.85
C TYR A 94 8.99 18.72 13.06
N ILE A 95 10.15 18.06 13.01
CA ILE A 95 10.35 16.77 12.33
C ILE A 95 9.50 15.68 12.98
N SER A 96 9.45 15.64 14.32
CA SER A 96 8.60 14.70 15.05
C SER A 96 7.13 14.88 14.68
N ASP A 97 6.66 16.13 14.71
CA ASP A 97 5.28 16.48 14.37
C ASP A 97 4.96 16.14 12.92
N ALA A 98 5.88 16.43 11.99
CA ALA A 98 5.71 16.11 10.58
C ALA A 98 5.61 14.59 10.34
N LEU A 99 6.41 13.78 11.04
CA LEU A 99 6.31 12.32 10.94
C LEU A 99 4.99 11.82 11.51
N GLU A 100 4.55 12.34 12.65
CA GLU A 100 3.29 11.95 13.29
C GLU A 100 2.08 12.32 12.41
N LYS A 101 2.09 13.50 11.79
CA LYS A 101 1.07 13.92 10.80
C LYS A 101 1.00 13.00 9.58
N LEU A 102 2.11 12.35 9.22
CA LEU A 102 2.18 11.43 8.07
C LEU A 102 1.84 9.98 8.43
N SER A 103 1.86 9.63 9.71
CA SER A 103 1.64 8.26 10.19
C SER A 103 0.34 7.60 9.71
N PRO A 104 -0.82 8.29 9.56
CA PRO A 104 -2.05 7.65 9.09
C PRO A 104 -1.96 7.13 7.65
N TYR A 105 -1.05 7.68 6.85
CA TYR A 105 -0.89 7.29 5.45
C TYR A 105 0.08 6.12 5.27
N GLU A 106 0.87 5.75 6.27
CA GLU A 106 1.94 4.77 6.10
C GLU A 106 1.40 3.38 5.75
N GLU A 107 0.47 2.84 6.55
CA GLU A 107 -0.13 1.53 6.29
C GLU A 107 -0.92 1.54 4.97
N LEU A 108 -1.68 2.61 4.73
CA LEU A 108 -2.45 2.77 3.50
C LEU A 108 -1.54 2.81 2.27
N PHE A 109 -0.42 3.52 2.36
CA PHE A 109 0.56 3.60 1.29
C PHE A 109 1.18 2.24 0.98
N GLU A 110 1.57 1.44 1.98
CA GLU A 110 2.13 0.11 1.74
C GLU A 110 1.14 -0.79 0.97
N LYS A 111 -0.15 -0.74 1.35
CA LYS A 111 -1.23 -1.44 0.66
C LYS A 111 -1.44 -0.95 -0.77
N ILE A 112 -1.50 0.37 -0.97
CA ILE A 112 -1.62 0.99 -2.29
C ILE A 112 -0.43 0.63 -3.18
N ASN A 113 0.79 0.73 -2.65
CA ASN A 113 2.02 0.45 -3.36
C ASN A 113 2.05 -1.01 -3.83
N LEU A 114 1.72 -1.96 -2.96
CA LEU A 114 1.62 -3.37 -3.37
C LEU A 114 0.57 -3.55 -4.47
N PHE A 115 -0.63 -3.00 -4.28
CA PHE A 115 -1.72 -3.11 -5.25
C PHE A 115 -1.35 -2.55 -6.63
N VAL A 116 -0.76 -1.35 -6.67
CA VAL A 116 -0.29 -0.72 -7.90
C VAL A 116 0.81 -1.55 -8.56
N ASN A 117 1.78 -2.05 -7.79
CA ASN A 117 2.88 -2.85 -8.33
C ASN A 117 2.38 -4.19 -8.90
N LEU A 118 1.50 -4.90 -8.18
CA LEU A 118 0.91 -6.16 -8.66
C LEU A 118 0.16 -5.99 -9.98
N LEU A 119 -0.53 -4.86 -10.16
CA LEU A 119 -1.26 -4.57 -11.40
C LEU A 119 -0.33 -4.09 -12.52
N ASN A 120 0.56 -3.13 -12.25
CA ASN A 120 1.43 -2.54 -13.28
C ASN A 120 2.55 -3.47 -13.76
N GLU A 121 3.07 -4.37 -12.92
CA GLU A 121 4.10 -5.34 -13.33
C GLU A 121 3.63 -6.27 -14.46
N LYS A 122 2.31 -6.45 -14.60
CA LYS A 122 1.73 -7.55 -15.40
C LYS A 122 0.48 -7.15 -16.19
N MET A 123 0.08 -5.87 -16.20
CA MET A 123 -1.04 -5.43 -17.02
C MET A 123 -0.64 -5.60 -18.50
N LEU A 124 -1.22 -6.61 -19.14
CA LEU A 124 -0.85 -7.09 -20.47
C LEU A 124 -1.25 -6.14 -21.62
N ALA A 125 -1.65 -4.90 -21.33
CA ALA A 125 -2.30 -4.06 -22.33
C ALA A 125 -2.17 -2.57 -22.02
N PHE A 126 -0.99 -1.97 -22.21
CA PHE A 126 -0.84 -0.52 -22.47
C PHE A 126 -1.68 0.40 -21.55
N LYS A 127 -1.77 0.01 -20.27
CA LYS A 127 -2.67 0.55 -19.27
C LYS A 127 -1.92 0.63 -17.96
N GLU A 128 -2.00 1.78 -17.32
CA GLU A 128 -1.42 2.00 -16.00
C GLU A 128 -2.52 2.33 -15.01
N ILE A 129 -2.49 1.71 -13.83
CA ILE A 129 -3.34 2.14 -12.72
C ILE A 129 -2.76 3.42 -12.09
N LYS A 130 -3.64 4.40 -11.85
CA LYS A 130 -3.33 5.63 -11.14
C LYS A 130 -4.27 5.76 -9.96
N ILE A 131 -3.73 6.23 -8.85
CA ILE A 131 -4.49 6.50 -7.62
C ILE A 131 -4.83 7.99 -7.59
N SER A 132 -6.03 8.30 -7.09
CA SER A 132 -6.53 9.67 -7.03
C SER A 132 -7.40 9.85 -5.79
N ASN A 133 -7.22 10.97 -5.11
CA ASN A 133 -8.06 11.43 -4.00
C ASN A 133 -9.46 11.93 -4.43
N GLU A 134 -9.81 11.85 -5.71
CA GLU A 134 -11.14 12.19 -6.25
C GLU A 134 -11.93 10.95 -6.68
N HIS A 135 -11.22 9.92 -7.13
CA HIS A 135 -11.84 8.73 -7.74
C HIS A 135 -11.41 7.41 -7.08
N GLY A 136 -10.53 7.45 -6.07
CA GLY A 136 -9.86 6.28 -5.50
C GLY A 136 -8.77 5.78 -6.44
N PHE A 137 -9.16 5.13 -7.54
CA PHE A 137 -8.25 4.76 -8.62
C PHE A 137 -8.92 4.84 -9.99
N TYR A 138 -8.10 5.00 -11.02
CA TYR A 138 -8.51 4.95 -12.43
C TYR A 138 -7.41 4.32 -13.28
N PHE A 139 -7.75 3.96 -14.51
CA PHE A 139 -6.77 3.47 -15.48
C PHE A 139 -6.52 4.52 -16.55
N GLN A 140 -5.28 4.59 -17.01
CA GLN A 140 -4.85 5.47 -18.08
C GLN A 140 -4.23 4.62 -19.19
N SER A 141 -4.55 4.89 -20.45
CA SER A 141 -3.87 4.29 -21.59
C SER A 141 -2.47 4.88 -21.76
N ASP A 142 -1.62 4.22 -22.55
CA ASP A 142 -0.31 4.75 -22.94
C ASP A 142 -0.38 6.13 -23.62
N ASN A 143 -1.50 6.44 -24.26
CA ASN A 143 -1.73 7.74 -24.89
C ASN A 143 -2.14 8.83 -23.89
N GLY A 144 -2.22 8.49 -22.61
CA GLY A 144 -2.63 9.40 -21.54
C GLY A 144 -4.14 9.52 -21.36
N GLU A 145 -4.95 8.76 -22.10
CA GLU A 145 -6.41 8.85 -22.01
C GLU A 145 -6.94 8.02 -20.84
N ARG A 146 -7.91 8.59 -20.11
CA ARG A 146 -8.55 7.89 -19.01
C ARG A 146 -9.49 6.80 -19.53
N ILE A 147 -9.34 5.60 -18.98
CA ILE A 147 -10.17 4.44 -19.30
C ILE A 147 -11.22 4.26 -18.20
N SER A 148 -12.48 4.17 -18.61
CA SER A 148 -13.56 3.81 -17.70
C SER A 148 -13.34 2.41 -17.12
N LEU A 149 -13.63 2.22 -15.82
CA LEU A 149 -13.53 0.91 -15.18
C LEU A 149 -14.44 -0.14 -15.85
N SER A 150 -15.56 0.30 -16.42
CA SER A 150 -16.48 -0.54 -17.20
C SER A 150 -15.90 -1.03 -18.53
N ASN A 151 -14.88 -0.34 -19.06
CA ASN A 151 -14.23 -0.69 -20.34
C ASN A 151 -13.05 -1.65 -20.17
N LEU A 152 -12.74 -2.07 -18.93
CA LEU A 152 -11.81 -3.16 -18.68
C LEU A 152 -12.47 -4.49 -19.07
N SER A 153 -11.66 -5.45 -19.53
CA SER A 153 -12.14 -6.82 -19.77
C SER A 153 -12.67 -7.43 -18.46
N SER A 154 -13.62 -8.36 -18.56
CA SER A 154 -14.17 -9.05 -17.38
C SER A 154 -13.09 -9.73 -16.54
N GLY A 155 -12.06 -10.29 -17.18
CA GLY A 155 -10.91 -10.88 -16.50
C GLY A 155 -10.05 -9.85 -15.74
N GLU A 156 -9.77 -8.70 -16.36
CA GLU A 156 -9.09 -7.58 -15.68
C GLU A 156 -9.89 -7.12 -14.46
N GLN A 157 -11.20 -6.92 -14.62
CA GLN A 157 -12.06 -6.49 -13.52
C GLN A 157 -12.07 -7.49 -12.37
N ASN A 158 -12.20 -8.79 -12.68
CA ASN A 158 -12.22 -9.84 -11.66
C ASN A 158 -10.89 -9.88 -10.87
N GLN A 159 -9.76 -9.81 -11.55
CA GLN A 159 -8.45 -9.82 -10.90
C GLN A 159 -8.26 -8.62 -9.98
N ILE A 160 -8.65 -7.43 -10.45
CA ILE A 160 -8.60 -6.22 -9.65
C ILE A 160 -9.46 -6.38 -8.39
N VAL A 161 -10.65 -6.95 -8.52
CA VAL A 161 -11.54 -7.19 -7.37
C VAL A 161 -10.91 -8.15 -6.36
N ILE A 162 -10.35 -9.28 -6.80
CA ILE A 162 -9.70 -10.26 -5.92
C ILE A 162 -8.55 -9.62 -5.16
N TYR A 163 -7.60 -9.00 -5.88
CA TYR A 163 -6.44 -8.37 -5.25
C TYR A 163 -6.84 -7.23 -4.32
N PHE A 164 -7.81 -6.42 -4.72
CA PHE A 164 -8.29 -5.33 -3.89
C PHE A 164 -8.92 -5.84 -2.59
N ASP A 165 -9.82 -6.83 -2.68
CA ASP A 165 -10.52 -7.33 -1.52
C ASP A 165 -9.56 -8.04 -0.56
N LEU A 166 -8.58 -8.78 -1.09
CA LEU A 166 -7.51 -9.35 -0.28
C LEU A 166 -6.64 -8.27 0.37
N ILE A 167 -6.23 -7.22 -0.34
CA ILE A 167 -5.31 -6.21 0.20
C ILE A 167 -6.00 -5.27 1.19
N PHE A 168 -7.20 -4.79 0.88
CA PHE A 168 -7.83 -3.68 1.60
C PHE A 168 -8.98 -4.09 2.53
N LYS A 169 -9.62 -5.25 2.31
CA LYS A 169 -10.81 -5.65 3.09
C LYS A 169 -10.59 -6.85 3.98
N ALA A 170 -9.73 -7.78 3.58
CA ALA A 170 -9.43 -8.94 4.40
C ALA A 170 -8.73 -8.54 5.70
N LYS A 171 -9.09 -9.22 6.79
CA LYS A 171 -8.55 -8.95 8.12
C LYS A 171 -7.20 -9.62 8.31
N GLN A 172 -6.32 -8.97 9.07
CA GLN A 172 -5.07 -9.60 9.52
C GLN A 172 -5.36 -10.88 10.33
N ASN A 173 -4.40 -11.80 10.35
CA ASN A 173 -4.51 -13.08 11.06
C ASN A 173 -5.73 -13.92 10.68
N SER A 174 -6.20 -13.80 9.44
CA SER A 174 -7.30 -14.60 8.91
C SER A 174 -6.81 -15.81 8.11
N VAL A 175 -7.70 -16.78 7.94
CA VAL A 175 -7.54 -17.87 6.97
C VAL A 175 -8.32 -17.48 5.72
N ILE A 176 -7.63 -17.42 4.59
CA ILE A 176 -8.21 -17.09 3.28
C ILE A 176 -8.45 -18.38 2.50
N LEU A 177 -9.67 -18.54 1.99
CA LEU A 177 -10.06 -19.64 1.10
C LEU A 177 -10.37 -19.04 -0.27
N ILE A 178 -9.72 -19.54 -1.31
CA ILE A 178 -9.94 -19.12 -2.70
C ILE A 178 -10.33 -20.35 -3.50
N ASP A 179 -11.47 -20.28 -4.17
CA ASP A 179 -12.01 -21.37 -4.98
C ASP A 179 -11.98 -20.98 -6.46
N GLU A 180 -11.48 -21.88 -7.30
CA GLU A 180 -11.32 -21.77 -8.75
C GLU A 180 -10.92 -20.37 -9.27
N PRO A 181 -9.79 -19.79 -8.79
CA PRO A 181 -9.38 -18.46 -9.21
C PRO A 181 -9.13 -18.33 -10.72
N GLU A 182 -8.94 -19.44 -11.45
CA GLU A 182 -8.67 -19.47 -12.89
C GLU A 182 -9.86 -19.07 -13.80
N ILE A 183 -11.11 -19.15 -13.32
CA ILE A 183 -12.34 -19.07 -14.16
C ILE A 183 -12.45 -17.74 -14.93
N SER A 184 -11.67 -16.72 -14.59
CA SER A 184 -11.63 -15.46 -15.32
C SER A 184 -10.23 -14.88 -15.50
N LEU A 185 -9.17 -15.66 -15.27
CA LEU A 185 -7.79 -15.16 -15.36
C LEU A 185 -7.15 -15.51 -16.70
N HIS A 186 -6.51 -14.50 -17.30
CA HIS A 186 -5.62 -14.72 -18.42
C HIS A 186 -4.46 -15.64 -18.00
N VAL A 187 -4.00 -16.52 -18.89
CA VAL A 187 -2.98 -17.55 -18.59
C VAL A 187 -1.71 -16.97 -17.98
N ALA A 188 -1.26 -15.80 -18.45
CA ALA A 188 -0.09 -15.13 -17.88
C ALA A 188 -0.27 -14.76 -16.39
N TRP A 189 -1.49 -14.43 -15.98
CA TRP A 189 -1.78 -14.09 -14.59
C TRP A 189 -1.95 -15.32 -13.71
N GLN A 190 -2.45 -16.42 -14.27
CA GLN A 190 -2.49 -17.70 -13.56
C GLN A 190 -1.09 -18.11 -13.08
N LYS A 191 -0.07 -18.00 -13.95
CA LYS A 191 1.32 -18.38 -13.66
C LYS A 191 1.97 -17.62 -12.49
N GLU A 192 1.52 -16.39 -12.26
CA GLU A 192 2.07 -15.48 -11.25
C GLU A 192 1.13 -15.31 -10.05
N PHE A 193 0.01 -16.04 -10.06
CA PHE A 193 -1.04 -15.90 -9.05
C PHE A 193 -0.49 -16.23 -7.66
N LEU A 194 0.22 -17.35 -7.52
CA LEU A 194 0.79 -17.76 -6.24
C LEU A 194 1.82 -16.75 -5.69
N ASP A 195 2.68 -16.20 -6.55
CA ASP A 195 3.65 -15.17 -6.15
C ASP A 195 2.96 -13.88 -5.67
N SER A 196 1.91 -13.48 -6.38
CA SER A 196 1.09 -12.33 -6.00
C SER A 196 0.40 -12.55 -4.66
N ILE A 197 -0.20 -13.74 -4.47
CA ILE A 197 -0.86 -14.14 -3.24
C ILE A 197 0.14 -14.22 -2.08
N ALA A 198 1.36 -14.72 -2.28
CA ALA A 198 2.40 -14.75 -1.25
C ALA A 198 2.82 -13.34 -0.80
N ARG A 199 2.94 -12.39 -1.73
CA ARG A 199 3.20 -10.98 -1.40
C ARG A 199 2.06 -10.37 -0.59
N ILE A 200 0.81 -10.64 -0.96
CA ILE A 200 -0.38 -10.18 -0.22
C ILE A 200 -0.45 -10.82 1.16
N GLN A 201 -0.17 -12.13 1.27
CA GLN A 201 -0.12 -12.86 2.54
C GLN A 201 0.84 -12.19 3.52
N LYS A 202 2.04 -11.83 3.03
CA LYS A 202 3.06 -11.18 3.83
C LYS A 202 2.62 -9.78 4.27
N LEU A 203 2.03 -8.99 3.37
CA LEU A 203 1.59 -7.64 3.68
C LEU A 203 0.48 -7.61 4.75
N ASN A 204 -0.51 -8.50 4.62
CA ASN A 204 -1.67 -8.53 5.50
C ASN A 204 -1.56 -9.55 6.64
N GLU A 205 -0.39 -10.17 6.82
CA GLU A 205 -0.12 -11.13 7.89
C GLU A 205 -1.22 -12.21 8.00
N PHE A 206 -1.65 -12.77 6.86
CA PHE A 206 -2.65 -13.83 6.91
C PHE A 206 -2.03 -15.10 7.47
N SER A 207 -2.76 -15.75 8.37
CA SER A 207 -2.30 -16.97 9.04
C SER A 207 -2.17 -18.13 8.06
N LYS A 208 -3.09 -18.24 7.10
CA LYS A 208 -3.04 -19.27 6.06
C LYS A 208 -3.85 -18.85 4.84
N ILE A 209 -3.40 -19.29 3.66
CA ILE A 209 -4.18 -19.22 2.42
C ILE A 209 -4.32 -20.64 1.88
N ILE A 210 -5.53 -21.03 1.52
CA ILE A 210 -5.84 -22.31 0.87
C ILE A 210 -6.52 -22.01 -0.45
N ILE A 211 -6.01 -22.60 -1.52
CA ILE A 211 -6.49 -22.40 -2.88
C ILE A 211 -6.93 -23.76 -3.42
N ALA A 212 -8.18 -23.85 -3.88
CA ALA A 212 -8.67 -24.95 -4.68
C ALA A 212 -8.61 -24.52 -6.16
N THR A 213 -7.95 -25.31 -7.00
CA THR A 213 -7.77 -25.00 -8.42
C THR A 213 -7.64 -26.28 -9.23
N HIS A 214 -8.18 -26.25 -10.45
CA HIS A 214 -7.97 -27.24 -11.49
C HIS A 214 -6.88 -26.82 -12.47
N SER A 215 -6.34 -25.59 -12.37
CA SER A 215 -5.37 -25.05 -13.30
C SER A 215 -3.92 -25.42 -12.93
N PRO A 216 -3.22 -26.23 -13.77
CA PRO A 216 -1.79 -26.45 -13.61
C PRO A 216 -0.99 -25.17 -13.80
N GLN A 217 -1.55 -24.17 -14.49
CA GLN A 217 -0.88 -22.89 -14.69
C GLN A 217 -0.80 -22.10 -13.38
N ILE A 218 -1.77 -22.25 -12.48
CA ILE A 218 -1.72 -21.63 -11.15
C ILE A 218 -0.67 -22.31 -10.27
N VAL A 219 -0.63 -23.65 -10.28
CA VAL A 219 0.39 -24.41 -9.55
C VAL A 219 1.79 -24.07 -10.08
N ASN A 220 1.94 -23.98 -11.40
CA ASN A 220 3.18 -23.66 -12.10
C ASN A 220 4.33 -24.59 -11.65
N ASN A 221 5.35 -24.06 -10.97
CA ASN A 221 6.49 -24.84 -10.44
C ASN A 221 6.32 -25.24 -8.96
N ASN A 222 5.22 -24.85 -8.31
CA ASN A 222 5.01 -25.01 -6.86
C ASN A 222 4.25 -26.30 -6.52
N TRP A 223 4.66 -27.43 -7.12
CA TRP A 223 4.02 -28.74 -6.87
C TRP A 223 4.29 -29.28 -5.47
N ASP A 224 5.34 -28.80 -4.81
CA ASP A 224 5.75 -29.19 -3.45
C ASP A 224 4.76 -28.73 -2.36
N ILE A 225 3.95 -27.72 -2.65
CA ILE A 225 2.94 -27.17 -1.73
C ILE A 225 1.51 -27.61 -2.07
N THR A 226 1.32 -28.55 -2.99
CA THR A 226 -0.01 -29.03 -3.37
C THR A 226 -0.45 -30.27 -2.61
N TYR A 227 -1.76 -30.48 -2.53
CA TYR A 227 -2.36 -31.71 -2.02
C TYR A 227 -3.35 -32.24 -3.06
N ASP A 228 -2.96 -33.31 -3.76
CA ASP A 228 -3.84 -34.00 -4.69
C ASP A 228 -4.88 -34.83 -3.92
N LEU A 229 -6.16 -34.52 -4.10
CA LEU A 229 -7.25 -35.17 -3.39
C LEU A 229 -7.47 -36.63 -3.83
N PHE A 230 -7.10 -37.01 -5.04
CA PHE A 230 -7.25 -38.38 -5.53
C PHE A 230 -6.07 -39.27 -5.11
N GLU A 231 -4.84 -38.84 -5.41
CA GLU A 231 -3.65 -39.64 -5.10
C GLU A 231 -3.44 -39.83 -3.60
N ASN A 232 -3.65 -38.76 -2.81
CA ASN A 232 -3.38 -38.83 -1.38
C ASN A 232 -4.49 -39.56 -0.60
N ASN A 233 -5.74 -39.56 -1.09
CA ASN A 233 -6.79 -40.37 -0.49
C ASN A 233 -6.56 -41.87 -0.73
N ASN A 234 -6.04 -42.26 -1.90
CA ASN A 234 -5.71 -43.65 -2.19
C ASN A 234 -4.51 -44.15 -1.35
N LYS A 235 -3.46 -43.34 -1.16
CA LYS A 235 -2.33 -43.67 -0.27
C LYS A 235 -2.76 -43.91 1.18
N ASN A 236 -3.78 -43.18 1.65
CA ASN A 236 -4.33 -43.37 3.00
C ASN A 236 -5.20 -44.64 3.12
N MET A 237 -5.71 -45.18 2.01
CA MET A 237 -6.47 -46.44 1.98
C MET A 237 -5.58 -47.68 1.80
N GLU A 238 -4.45 -47.58 1.07
CA GLU A 238 -3.50 -48.69 0.92
C GLU A 238 -2.65 -48.95 2.18
N GLY A 239 -2.67 -48.02 3.15
CA GLY A 239 -2.01 -48.14 4.45
C GLY A 239 -2.88 -48.71 5.58
N GLN A 240 -4.09 -49.21 5.29
CA GLN A 240 -4.99 -49.87 6.25
C GLN A 240 -5.10 -51.38 6.00
#